data_AF-A0A970CVA0-F1
#
_entry.id   AF-A0A970CVA0-F1
#
_cell.length_a   1.000
_cell.length_b   1.000
_cell.length_c   1.000
_cell.angle_alpha   90.00
_cell.angle_beta   90.00
_cell.angle_gamma   90.00
#
_symmetry.space_group_name_H-M   'P 1'
#
loop_
_entity.id
_entity.type
_entity.pdbx_description
1 polymer ?
#
loop_
_entity_poly.entity_id
_entity_poly.type
_entity_poly.pdbx_seq_one_letter_code
_entity_poly.pdbx_strand_id
1 'polypeptide(L)' 'MPMRPELAQAYIPYQIYSRIMPAQEALKKGTVFPELVK' A
#
# COMPACT_ATOMS: atom_id res chain seq x y z
N MET A 1 -5.80 -22.35 -20.93
CA MET A 1 -5.74 -20.91 -20.56
C MET A 1 -6.85 -20.18 -21.31
N PRO A 2 -7.51 -19.16 -20.73
CA PRO A 2 -8.64 -18.50 -21.38
C PRO A 2 -8.21 -17.76 -22.66
N MET A 3 -9.08 -17.76 -23.67
CA MET A 3 -8.82 -17.16 -24.99
C MET A 3 -8.68 -15.63 -24.97
N ARG A 4 -9.18 -14.96 -23.92
CA ARG A 4 -9.06 -13.52 -23.67
C ARG A 4 -8.93 -13.30 -22.15
N PRO A 5 -7.72 -13.30 -21.58
CA PRO A 5 -7.55 -13.02 -20.17
C PRO A 5 -7.91 -11.54 -19.90
N GLU A 6 -8.73 -11.31 -18.88
CA GLU A 6 -8.93 -9.97 -18.34
C GLU A 6 -7.70 -9.56 -17.53
N LEU A 7 -7.32 -8.29 -17.61
CA LEU A 7 -6.26 -7.76 -16.76
C LEU A 7 -6.78 -7.64 -15.33
N ALA A 8 -5.93 -8.03 -14.37
CA ALA A 8 -6.22 -7.77 -12.97
C ALA A 8 -6.32 -6.24 -12.74
N GLN A 9 -7.40 -5.81 -12.11
CA GLN A 9 -7.53 -4.42 -11.67
C GLN A 9 -6.99 -4.32 -10.24
N ALA A 10 -5.97 -3.47 -10.06
CA ALA A 10 -5.51 -3.10 -8.73
C ALA A 10 -6.42 -2.01 -8.16
N TYR A 11 -6.90 -2.21 -6.94
CA TYR A 11 -7.50 -1.13 -6.17
C TYR A 11 -6.37 -0.27 -5.58
N ILE A 12 -6.20 0.95 -6.12
CA ILE A 12 -5.20 1.92 -5.65
C ILE A 12 -5.96 3.10 -5.03
N PRO A 13 -6.17 3.12 -3.70
CA PRO A 13 -6.79 4.26 -3.05
C PRO A 13 -5.88 5.49 -3.16
N TYR A 14 -6.49 6.68 -3.18
CA TYR A 14 -5.73 7.93 -3.11
C TYR A 14 -4.91 7.96 -1.80
N GLN A 15 -3.59 7.98 -1.92
CA GLN A 15 -2.67 7.97 -0.79
C GLN A 15 -1.96 9.31 -0.70
N ILE A 16 -2.11 9.98 0.44
CA ILE A 16 -1.39 11.21 0.74
C ILE A 16 -0.01 10.81 1.25
N TYR A 17 1.02 11.04 0.43
CA TYR A 17 2.40 10.83 0.82
C TYR A 17 2.91 12.05 1.60
N SER A 18 2.56 12.16 2.89
CA SER A 18 2.98 13.31 3.70
C SER A 18 4.37 13.12 4.30
N ARG A 19 4.61 11.96 4.92
CA ARG A 19 5.86 11.61 5.59
C ARG A 19 5.97 10.09 5.73
N ILE A 20 7.20 9.63 6.00
CA ILE A 20 7.48 8.22 6.28
C ILE A 20 7.89 8.05 7.74
N MET A 21 7.43 6.95 8.35
CA MET A 21 7.89 6.56 9.67
C MET A 21 9.36 6.09 9.63
N PRO A 22 10.11 6.22 10.73
CA PRO A 22 11.41 5.59 10.87
C PRO A 22 11.32 4.06 10.69
N ALA A 23 12.37 3.45 10.12
CA ALA A 23 12.36 2.03 9.74
C ALA A 23 11.96 1.09 10.90
N GLN A 24 12.45 1.35 12.10
CA GLN A 24 12.14 0.51 13.26
C GLN A 24 10.64 0.54 13.65
N GLU A 25 10.01 1.70 13.50
CA GLU A 25 8.58 1.87 13.76
C GLU A 25 7.75 1.27 12.63
N ALA A 26 8.14 1.52 11.39
CA ALA A 26 7.48 0.97 10.21
C ALA A 26 7.47 -0.57 10.22
N LEU A 27 8.59 -1.20 10.61
CA LEU A 27 8.68 -2.66 10.75
C LEU A 27 7.70 -3.21 11.79
N LYS A 28 7.52 -2.50 12.92
CA LYS A 28 6.55 -2.91 13.94
C LYS A 28 5.11 -2.74 13.49
N LYS A 29 4.81 -1.70 12.69
CA LYS A 29 3.46 -1.37 12.22
C LYS A 29 3.06 -2.09 10.93
N GLY A 30 4.02 -2.63 10.17
CA GLY A 30 3.78 -3.30 8.89
C GLY A 30 3.55 -2.35 7.71
N THR A 31 3.82 -1.06 7.88
CA THR A 31 3.68 -0.02 6.85
C THR A 31 4.65 1.12 7.16
N VAL A 32 5.16 1.81 6.12
CA VAL A 32 5.97 3.04 6.30
C VAL A 32 5.10 4.29 6.40
N PHE A 33 3.82 4.18 6.04
CA PHE A 33 2.87 5.29 5.95
C PHE A 33 2.11 5.45 7.26
N PRO A 34 2.33 6.54 8.02
CA PRO A 34 1.61 6.78 9.27
C PRO A 34 0.08 6.83 9.08
N GLU A 35 -0.40 7.32 7.94
CA GLU A 35 -1.82 7.49 7.63
C GLU A 35 -2.58 6.17 7.52
N LEU A 36 -1.87 5.05 7.35
CA LEU A 36 -2.45 3.71 7.25
C LEU A 36 -2.54 2.98 8.60
N VAL A 37 -2.06 3.59 9.68
CA VAL A 37 -2.10 3.03 11.04
C VAL A 37 -3.24 3.69 11.82
N LYS A 38 -4.19 2.90 12.34
CA LYS A 38 -5.26 3.36 13.24
C LYS A 38 -4.80 3.45 14.69
#